data_AF-A0A433DM95-F1
#
_entry.id   AF-A0A433DM95-F1
#
_cell.length_a   1.000
_cell.length_b   1.000
_cell.length_c   1.000
_cell.angle_alpha   90.00
_cell.angle_beta   90.00
_cell.angle_gamma   90.00
#
_symmetry.space_group_name_H-M   'P 1'
#
loop_
_entity.id
_entity.type
_entity.pdbx_description
1 polymer ?
#
loop_
_entity_poly.entity_id
_entity_poly.type
_entity_poly.pdbx_seq_one_letter_code
_entity_poly.pdbx_strand_id
1 'polypeptide(L)'
;MWGLPPLTEAVSAGTSICPVCNGDCNVSVDCETCEGHGAIKKDCPKGQCRRDGKRNGGTYHCHTCSNTGFQSLECPTCDGKGKQKEKCGQCGGSGRILN
;
A
#
# COMPACT_ATOMS: atom_id res chain seq x y z
N MET A 1 10.17 -46.78 41.88
CA MET A 1 9.45 -46.37 40.65
C MET A 1 10.04 -45.04 40.21
N TRP A 2 10.86 -45.03 39.16
CA TRP A 2 11.56 -43.84 38.70
C TRP A 2 10.55 -43.02 37.88
N GLY A 3 10.19 -41.83 38.39
CA GLY A 3 9.37 -40.88 37.64
C GLY A 3 10.23 -40.19 36.60
N LEU A 4 9.94 -40.41 35.32
CA LEU A 4 10.45 -39.56 34.24
C LEU A 4 9.83 -38.17 34.39
N PRO A 5 10.62 -37.08 34.37
CA PRO A 5 10.04 -35.75 34.22
C PRO A 5 9.36 -35.66 32.84
N PRO A 6 8.23 -34.93 32.73
CA PRO A 6 7.61 -34.69 31.45
C PRO A 6 8.59 -33.87 30.58
N LEU A 7 8.71 -34.25 29.31
CA LEU A 7 9.40 -33.49 28.27
C LEU A 7 8.61 -32.19 28.00
N THR A 8 8.55 -31.26 28.96
CA THR A 8 7.87 -29.97 28.85
C THR A 8 8.78 -28.84 28.44
N GLU A 9 9.91 -29.14 27.83
CA GLU A 9 10.74 -28.12 27.21
C GLU A 9 10.86 -28.48 25.74
N ALA A 10 9.73 -28.32 25.04
CA ALA A 10 9.79 -28.00 23.62
C ALA A 10 10.82 -26.88 23.50
N VAL A 11 11.93 -27.22 22.85
CA VAL A 11 13.06 -26.34 22.64
C VAL A 11 12.49 -25.01 22.17
N SER A 12 12.45 -24.03 23.06
CA SER A 12 12.10 -22.67 22.69
C SER A 12 13.36 -22.14 22.04
N ALA A 13 13.63 -22.64 20.82
CA ALA A 13 14.61 -22.08 19.92
C ALA A 13 14.39 -20.56 19.96
N GLY A 14 15.42 -19.84 20.42
CA GLY A 14 15.33 -18.44 20.81
C GLY A 14 14.68 -17.63 19.70
N THR A 15 13.39 -17.35 19.83
CA THR A 15 12.65 -16.56 18.85
C THR A 15 12.28 -15.24 19.49
N SER A 16 13.03 -14.20 19.15
CA SER A 16 12.77 -12.84 19.61
C SER A 16 11.69 -12.20 18.74
N ILE A 17 10.89 -11.33 19.35
CA ILE A 17 9.88 -10.53 18.62
C ILE A 17 10.63 -9.71 17.57
N CYS A 18 10.17 -9.75 16.32
CA CYS A 18 10.82 -9.01 15.26
C CYS A 18 10.64 -7.50 15.52
N PRO A 19 11.73 -6.72 15.68
CA PRO A 19 11.63 -5.30 16.03
C PRO A 19 11.08 -4.46 14.89
N VAL A 20 11.24 -4.89 13.63
CA VAL A 20 10.77 -4.17 12.44
C VAL A 20 9.25 -4.14 12.35
N CYS A 21 8.59 -5.21 12.78
CA CYS A 21 7.13 -5.31 12.77
C CYS A 21 6.52 -5.40 14.17
N ASN A 22 7.34 -5.32 15.21
CA ASN A 22 6.97 -5.45 16.62
C ASN A 22 6.07 -6.67 16.93
N GLY A 23 6.31 -7.78 16.24
CA GLY A 23 5.49 -9.00 16.37
C GLY A 23 4.32 -9.08 15.39
N ASP A 24 3.99 -8.00 14.67
CA ASP A 24 2.97 -8.02 13.65
C ASP A 24 3.49 -8.78 12.42
N CYS A 25 2.79 -9.79 11.96
CA CYS A 25 3.24 -10.58 10.81
C CYS A 25 3.30 -9.76 9.51
N ASN A 26 2.82 -8.52 9.50
CA ASN A 26 2.81 -7.65 8.33
C ASN A 26 3.31 -6.25 8.66
N VAL A 27 3.85 -5.58 7.66
CA VAL A 27 4.16 -4.15 7.68
C VAL A 27 3.23 -3.46 6.70
N SER A 28 2.77 -2.26 7.08
CA SER A 28 2.01 -1.42 6.15
C SER A 28 2.99 -0.57 5.38
N VAL A 29 3.19 -0.90 4.11
CA VAL A 29 4.06 -0.16 3.20
C VAL A 29 3.21 0.72 2.30
N ASP A 30 3.78 1.85 1.90
CA ASP A 30 3.15 2.73 0.92
C ASP A 30 3.07 2.02 -0.43
N CYS A 31 1.92 2.12 -1.09
CA CYS A 31 1.69 1.47 -2.36
C CYS A 31 2.52 2.18 -3.44
N GLU A 32 3.47 1.47 -4.04
CA GLU A 32 4.42 2.00 -5.02
C GLU A 32 3.72 2.66 -6.21
N THR A 33 2.59 2.09 -6.67
CA THR A 33 1.81 2.62 -7.81
C THR A 33 1.26 4.03 -7.57
N CYS A 34 1.01 4.40 -6.31
CA CYS A 34 0.43 5.70 -5.94
C CYS A 34 1.24 6.44 -4.89
N GLU A 35 2.45 5.97 -4.58
CA GLU A 35 3.38 6.54 -3.60
C GLU A 35 2.72 6.90 -2.26
N GLY A 36 1.81 6.05 -1.76
CA GLY A 36 1.12 6.32 -0.49
C GLY A 36 -0.13 7.19 -0.58
N HIS A 37 -0.42 7.81 -1.73
CA HIS A 37 -1.54 8.76 -1.87
C HIS A 37 -2.91 8.11 -2.04
N GLY A 38 -2.96 6.83 -2.43
CA GLY A 38 -4.21 6.11 -2.69
C GLY A 38 -4.91 6.50 -3.99
N ALA A 39 -4.45 7.53 -4.69
CA ALA A 39 -4.97 7.93 -5.98
C ALA A 39 -3.84 8.18 -6.99
N ILE A 40 -4.10 7.84 -8.25
CA ILE A 40 -3.22 8.09 -9.39
C ILE A 40 -3.81 9.21 -10.26
N LYS A 41 -2.94 10.06 -10.80
CA LYS A 41 -3.34 11.12 -11.73
C LYS A 41 -3.27 10.57 -13.15
N LYS A 42 -4.39 10.55 -13.86
CA LYS A 42 -4.44 10.18 -15.28
C LYS A 42 -4.72 11.41 -16.13
N ASP A 43 -3.99 11.56 -17.25
CA ASP A 43 -4.26 12.61 -18.23
C ASP A 43 -5.73 12.55 -18.65
N CYS A 44 -6.38 13.71 -18.63
CA CYS A 44 -7.77 13.81 -19.03
C CYS A 44 -7.87 13.55 -20.54
N PRO A 45 -8.74 12.62 -21.00
CA PRO A 45 -8.78 12.20 -22.39
C PRO A 45 -8.99 13.40 -23.33
N LYS A 46 -7.97 13.71 -24.13
CA LYS A 46 -7.93 14.79 -25.12
C LYS A 46 -8.96 14.53 -26.22
N GLY A 47 -10.19 14.95 -25.98
CA GLY A 47 -11.33 14.75 -26.89
C GLY A 47 -12.69 14.93 -26.23
N GLN A 48 -12.77 14.81 -24.90
CA GLN A 48 -14.01 15.07 -24.13
C GLN A 48 -14.06 16.49 -23.53
N CYS A 49 -12.97 17.23 -23.68
CA CYS A 49 -12.90 18.62 -23.27
C CYS A 49 -13.45 19.51 -24.37
N ARG A 50 -14.55 20.21 -24.10
CA ARG A 50 -15.07 21.19 -25.03
C ARG A 50 -14.24 22.47 -24.88
N ARG A 51 -13.62 22.92 -25.97
CA ARG A 51 -13.05 24.27 -25.99
C ARG A 51 -14.22 25.25 -25.89
N ASP A 52 -14.29 25.99 -24.79
CA ASP A 52 -15.27 27.05 -24.63
C ASP A 52 -14.54 28.38 -24.91
N GLY A 53 -14.92 29.07 -25.99
CA GLY A 53 -14.35 30.38 -26.36
C GLY A 53 -13.86 30.54 -27.81
N LYS A 54 -13.86 31.80 -28.29
CA LYS A 54 -13.47 32.22 -29.65
C LYS A 54 -11.98 31.96 -29.93
N ARG A 55 -11.63 31.87 -31.22
CA ARG A 55 -10.29 31.58 -31.79
C ARG A 55 -9.24 32.63 -31.38
N ASN A 56 -8.85 32.69 -30.11
CA ASN A 56 -7.66 33.36 -29.52
C ASN A 56 -7.87 33.47 -28.00
N GLY A 57 -7.76 32.34 -27.27
CA GLY A 57 -7.79 32.32 -25.79
C GLY A 57 -8.89 31.51 -25.10
N GLY A 58 -9.56 30.57 -25.80
CA GLY A 58 -10.59 29.72 -25.17
C GLY A 58 -10.03 28.79 -24.09
N THR A 59 -10.69 28.75 -22.94
CA THR A 59 -10.43 27.80 -21.85
C THR A 59 -11.02 26.43 -22.21
N TYR A 60 -10.27 25.36 -21.95
CA TYR A 60 -10.73 23.99 -22.18
C TYR A 60 -11.61 23.55 -21.01
N HIS A 61 -12.93 23.76 -21.13
CA HIS A 61 -13.89 23.25 -20.17
C HIS A 61 -14.05 21.74 -20.30
N CYS A 62 -13.34 21.02 -19.44
CA CYS A 62 -13.53 19.59 -19.27
C CYS A 62 -14.45 19.35 -18.06
N HIS A 63 -15.75 19.16 -18.27
CA HIS A 63 -16.65 18.75 -17.18
C HIS A 63 -16.22 17.43 -16.54
N THR A 64 -15.60 16.53 -17.31
CA THR A 64 -15.12 15.22 -16.86
C THR A 64 -13.88 15.28 -15.96
N CYS A 65 -13.12 16.39 -15.96
CA CYS A 65 -11.93 16.53 -15.11
C CYS A 65 -11.82 17.94 -14.50
N SER A 66 -12.95 18.61 -14.30
CA SER A 66 -13.07 19.88 -13.56
C SER A 66 -11.98 20.92 -13.87
N ASN A 67 -11.57 21.04 -15.14
CA ASN A 67 -10.47 21.92 -15.60
C ASN A 67 -9.07 21.68 -14.98
N THR A 68 -8.82 20.61 -14.23
CA THR A 68 -7.47 20.33 -13.68
C THR A 68 -6.51 19.78 -14.74
N GLY A 69 -7.05 19.23 -15.84
CA GLY A 69 -6.29 18.53 -16.88
C GLY A 69 -5.97 17.08 -16.54
N PHE A 70 -6.31 16.61 -15.33
CA PHE A 70 -6.08 15.23 -14.89
C PHE A 70 -7.25 14.71 -14.04
N GLN A 71 -7.54 13.43 -14.16
CA GLN A 71 -8.47 12.73 -13.27
C GLN A 71 -7.67 12.07 -12.15
N SER A 72 -8.06 12.35 -10.91
CA SER A 72 -7.64 11.54 -9.76
C SER A 72 -8.50 10.29 -9.75
N LEU A 73 -7.90 9.16 -10.08
CA LEU A 73 -8.53 7.85 -10.01
C LEU A 73 -8.01 7.12 -8.78
N GLU A 74 -8.86 6.32 -8.14
CA GLU A 74 -8.42 5.44 -7.07
C GLU A 74 -7.34 4.49 -7.58
N CYS A 75 -6.30 4.31 -6.79
CA CYS A 75 -5.20 3.44 -7.15
C CYS A 75 -5.69 1.98 -7.17
N PRO A 76 -5.67 1.29 -8.32
CA PRO A 76 -6.20 -0.07 -8.43
C PRO A 76 -5.36 -1.09 -7.67
N THR A 77 -4.09 -0.79 -7.42
CA THR A 77 -3.15 -1.68 -6.71
C THR A 77 -3.46 -1.74 -5.22
N CYS A 78 -3.87 -0.62 -4.61
CA CYS A 78 -4.20 -0.56 -3.18
C CYS A 78 -5.68 -0.24 -2.90
N ASP A 79 -6.55 -0.32 -3.91
CA ASP A 79 -7.99 -0.06 -3.80
C ASP A 79 -8.30 1.27 -3.08
N GLY A 80 -7.63 2.35 -3.51
CA GLY A 80 -7.82 3.67 -2.90
C GLY A 80 -7.13 3.90 -1.55
N LYS A 81 -6.56 2.87 -0.91
CA LYS A 81 -6.05 2.96 0.48
C LYS A 81 -4.69 3.62 0.65
N GLY A 82 -3.92 3.73 -0.43
CA GLY A 82 -2.55 4.24 -0.43
C GLY A 82 -1.53 3.28 0.19
N LYS A 83 -1.95 2.25 0.93
CA LYS A 83 -1.06 1.32 1.62
C LYS A 83 -1.39 -0.13 1.30
N GLN A 84 -0.36 -0.96 1.29
CA GLN A 84 -0.48 -2.41 1.18
C GLN A 84 0.11 -3.09 2.41
N LYS A 85 -0.47 -4.24 2.76
CA LYS A 85 0.08 -5.11 3.78
C LYS A 85 1.08 -6.03 3.11
N GLU A 86 2.35 -5.87 3.46
CA GLU A 86 3.38 -6.76 3.00
C GLU A 86 3.94 -7.56 4.17
N LYS A 87 4.40 -8.78 3.87
CA LYS A 87 5.06 -9.60 4.89
C LYS A 87 6.29 -8.85 5.35
N CYS A 88 6.49 -8.80 6.66
CA CYS A 88 7.72 -8.22 7.19
C CYS A 88 8.92 -9.00 6.64
N GLY A 89 9.72 -8.37 5.78
CA GLY A 89 10.86 -9.02 5.12
C GLY A 89 11.91 -9.54 6.10
N GLN A 90 12.01 -8.92 7.28
CA GLN A 90 12.98 -9.31 8.30
C GLN A 90 12.59 -10.61 9.04
N CYS A 91 11.29 -10.91 9.15
CA CYS A 91 10.80 -12.13 9.78
C CYS A 91 10.00 -13.05 8.84
N GLY A 92 9.98 -12.77 7.54
CA GLY A 92 9.18 -13.51 6.55
C GLY A 92 7.67 -13.49 6.82
N GLY A 93 7.20 -12.57 7.65
CA GLY A 93 5.82 -12.53 8.15
C GLY A 93 5.51 -13.53 9.27
N SER A 94 6.52 -14.04 9.98
CA SER A 94 6.33 -14.87 11.18
C SER A 94 6.16 -14.05 12.47
N GLY A 95 6.41 -12.73 12.43
CA GLY A 95 6.41 -11.84 13.60
C GLY A 95 7.59 -12.07 14.56
N ARG A 96 8.40 -13.11 14.33
CA ARG A 96 9.51 -13.51 15.20
C ARG A 96 10.72 -13.86 14.35
N ILE A 97 11.91 -13.58 14.86
CA ILE A 97 13.19 -13.94 14.24
C ILE A 97 13.89 -14.96 15.13
N LEU A 98 14.51 -15.97 14.52
CA LEU A 98 15.41 -16.88 15.21
C LEU A 98 16.67 -16.09 15.56
N ASN A 99 17.02 -16.06 16.84
CA ASN A 99 18.20 -15.42 17.39
C ASN A 99 19.29 -16.45 17.72
#